data_AF-A0A535EM20-F1
#
_entry.id   AF-A0A535EM20-F1
#
_cell.length_a   1.000
_cell.length_b   1.000
_cell.length_c   1.000
_cell.angle_alpha   90.00
_cell.angle_beta   90.00
_cell.angle_gamma   90.00
#
_symmetry.space_group_name_H-M   'P 1'
#
loop_
_entity.id
_entity.type
_entity.pdbx_description
1 polymer ?
#
loop_
_entity_poly.entity_id
_entity_poly.type
_entity_poly.pdbx_seq_one_letter_code
_entity_poly.pdbx_strand_id
1 'polypeptide(L)'
;MTSDQYVAAYQRKYATRDDPSSQVADATAAGLALERAIEEAGSVDPDRVRDELASLDVMTFFGRLKFDATGQNVYKPMLVEQIQSGRPRTVWPLELAGSPAQYPVPTWAVRTGTPDPAPQPVKLPATGMPVG
;
A
#
# COMPACT_ATOMS: atom_id res chain seq x y z
N MET A 1 -7.93 -18.63 6.79
CA MET A 1 -6.81 -18.71 5.83
C MET A 1 -5.63 -17.96 6.40
N THR A 2 -4.43 -18.55 6.45
CA THR A 2 -3.18 -17.89 6.85
C THR A 2 -2.53 -17.17 5.66
N SER A 3 -1.50 -16.36 5.90
CA SER A 3 -0.75 -15.68 4.83
C SER A 3 -0.12 -16.66 3.84
N ASP A 4 0.56 -17.71 4.34
CA ASP A 4 1.17 -18.74 3.48
C ASP A 4 0.13 -19.49 2.63
N GLN A 5 -1.04 -19.78 3.22
CA GLN A 5 -2.15 -20.39 2.49
C GLN A 5 -2.68 -19.48 1.38
N TYR A 6 -2.71 -18.17 1.62
CA TYR A 6 -3.10 -17.19 0.61
C TYR A 6 -2.09 -17.12 -0.54
N VAL A 7 -0.79 -17.06 -0.25
CA VAL A 7 0.27 -17.07 -1.27
C VAL A 7 0.17 -18.31 -2.14
N ALA A 8 0.04 -19.49 -1.53
CA ALA A 8 -0.11 -20.75 -2.26
C ALA A 8 -1.39 -20.77 -3.13
N ALA A 9 -2.50 -20.25 -2.62
CA ALA A 9 -3.75 -20.14 -3.37
C ALA A 9 -3.63 -19.17 -4.55
N TYR A 10 -2.95 -18.04 -4.37
CA TYR A 10 -2.68 -17.05 -5.41
C TYR A 10 -1.82 -17.64 -6.54
N GLN A 11 -0.68 -18.22 -6.19
CA GLN A 11 0.24 -18.86 -7.12
C GLN A 11 -0.45 -19.94 -7.95
N ARG A 12 -1.27 -20.79 -7.30
CA ARG A 12 -2.06 -21.81 -7.98
C ARG A 12 -3.12 -21.20 -8.91
N LYS A 13 -3.85 -20.16 -8.47
CA LYS A 13 -4.93 -19.54 -9.25
C LYS A 13 -4.41 -18.87 -10.52
N TYR A 14 -3.26 -18.21 -10.44
CA TYR A 14 -2.68 -17.46 -11.56
C TYR A 14 -1.54 -18.19 -12.27
N ALA A 15 -1.28 -19.46 -11.91
CA ALA A 15 -0.19 -20.28 -12.43
C ALA A 15 1.17 -19.54 -12.43
N THR A 16 1.45 -18.80 -11.35
CA THR A 16 2.68 -18.03 -11.15
C THR A 16 3.46 -18.56 -9.95
N ARG A 17 4.76 -18.24 -9.91
CA ARG A 17 5.61 -18.42 -8.72
C ARG A 17 5.84 -17.10 -7.97
N ASP A 18 5.34 -16.00 -8.50
CA ASP A 18 5.47 -14.70 -7.87
C ASP A 18 4.48 -14.58 -6.71
N ASP A 19 4.92 -13.95 -5.64
CA ASP A 19 4.06 -13.62 -4.51
C ASP A 19 3.12 -12.46 -4.87
N PRO A 20 1.88 -12.44 -4.32
CA PRO A 20 0.95 -11.34 -4.55
C PRO A 20 1.54 -10.04 -4.02
N SER A 21 1.43 -8.97 -4.80
CA SER A 21 1.79 -7.63 -4.32
C SER A 21 0.88 -7.21 -3.16
N SER A 22 1.32 -6.24 -2.34
CA SER A 22 0.49 -5.72 -1.24
C SER A 22 -0.87 -5.23 -1.74
N GLN A 23 -0.94 -4.61 -2.93
CA GLN A 23 -2.21 -4.14 -3.51
C GLN A 23 -3.17 -5.28 -3.83
N VAL A 24 -2.65 -6.44 -4.27
CA VAL A 24 -3.46 -7.63 -4.54
C VAL A 24 -4.02 -8.24 -3.25
N ALA A 25 -3.17 -8.30 -2.22
CA ALA A 25 -3.56 -8.76 -0.90
C ALA A 25 -4.61 -7.82 -0.27
N ASP A 26 -4.42 -6.51 -0.39
CA ASP A 26 -5.36 -5.45 0.02
C ASP A 26 -6.73 -5.61 -0.65
N ALA A 27 -6.75 -5.76 -1.97
CA ALA A 27 -8.00 -5.91 -2.73
C ALA A 27 -8.75 -7.19 -2.32
N THR A 28 -8.02 -8.28 -2.06
CA THR A 28 -8.63 -9.53 -1.57
C THR A 28 -9.21 -9.35 -0.16
N ALA A 29 -8.48 -8.66 0.73
CA ALA A 29 -8.96 -8.37 2.08
C ALA A 29 -10.23 -7.49 2.07
N ALA A 30 -10.31 -6.52 1.16
CA ALA A 30 -11.53 -5.73 0.96
C ALA A 30 -12.71 -6.59 0.49
N GLY A 31 -12.48 -7.54 -0.41
CA GLY A 31 -13.48 -8.52 -0.84
C GLY A 31 -13.99 -9.39 0.32
N LEU A 32 -13.07 -9.91 1.15
CA LEU A 32 -13.41 -10.69 2.35
C LEU A 32 -14.22 -9.86 3.36
N ALA A 33 -13.89 -8.59 3.54
CA ALA A 33 -14.64 -7.70 4.44
C ALA A 33 -16.09 -7.54 3.97
N LEU A 34 -16.28 -7.32 2.66
CA LEU A 34 -17.61 -7.18 2.07
C LEU A 34 -18.40 -8.49 2.12
N GLU A 35 -17.78 -9.62 1.77
CA GLU A 35 -18.38 -10.95 1.88
C GLU A 35 -18.89 -11.20 3.29
N ARG A 36 -18.04 -10.96 4.29
CA ARG A 36 -18.39 -11.17 5.70
C ARG A 36 -19.53 -10.25 6.15
N ALA A 37 -19.53 -8.99 5.73
CA ALA A 37 -20.60 -8.05 6.06
C ALA A 37 -21.94 -8.47 5.42
N ILE A 38 -21.93 -9.00 4.20
CA ILE A 38 -23.13 -9.54 3.53
C ILE A 38 -23.66 -10.77 4.28
N GLU A 39 -22.77 -11.68 4.69
CA GLU A 39 -23.14 -12.87 5.45
C GLU A 39 -23.80 -12.51 6.79
N GLU A 40 -23.21 -11.58 7.56
CA GLU A 40 -23.76 -11.13 8.85
C GLU A 40 -25.08 -10.36 8.67
N ALA A 41 -25.19 -9.53 7.63
CA ALA A 41 -26.40 -8.76 7.36
C ALA A 41 -27.59 -9.66 6.98
N GLY A 42 -27.30 -10.88 6.51
CA GLY A 42 -28.27 -11.81 5.93
C GLY A 42 -28.99 -11.22 4.71
N SER A 43 -28.36 -10.26 4.04
CA SER A 43 -28.97 -9.42 3.01
C SER A 43 -27.90 -8.79 2.12
N VAL A 44 -28.30 -8.42 0.90
CA VAL A 44 -27.50 -7.59 -0.02
C VAL A 44 -27.98 -6.14 -0.04
N ASP A 45 -28.84 -5.76 0.90
CA ASP A 45 -29.27 -4.38 1.09
C ASP A 45 -28.08 -3.49 1.50
N PRO A 46 -27.79 -2.39 0.78
CA PRO A 46 -26.57 -1.60 1.00
C PRO A 46 -26.45 -0.99 2.39
N ASP A 47 -27.56 -0.56 3.00
CA ASP A 47 -27.53 0.08 4.32
C ASP A 47 -27.27 -0.98 5.40
N ARG A 48 -27.94 -2.14 5.33
CA ARG A 48 -27.67 -3.26 6.24
C ARG A 48 -26.22 -3.76 6.12
N VAL A 49 -25.71 -3.89 4.90
CA VAL A 49 -24.32 -4.32 4.67
C VAL A 49 -23.33 -3.28 5.20
N ARG A 50 -23.61 -1.98 5.03
CA ARG A 50 -22.78 -0.91 5.59
C ARG A 50 -22.72 -0.99 7.11
N ASP A 51 -23.86 -1.20 7.76
CA ASP A 51 -23.93 -1.28 9.22
C ASP A 51 -23.09 -2.44 9.76
N GLU A 52 -23.18 -3.62 9.14
CA GLU A 52 -22.36 -4.77 9.52
C GLU A 52 -20.88 -4.58 9.19
N LEU A 53 -20.57 -3.90 8.07
CA LEU A 53 -19.20 -3.55 7.73
C LEU A 53 -18.59 -2.59 8.76
N ALA A 54 -19.38 -1.65 9.29
CA ALA A 54 -18.95 -0.71 10.31
C ALA A 54 -18.68 -1.39 11.67
N SER A 55 -19.42 -2.46 12.00
CA SER A 55 -19.18 -3.28 13.19
C SER A 55 -18.15 -4.39 12.99
N LEU A 56 -17.60 -4.54 11.78
CA LEU A 56 -16.72 -5.64 11.43
C LEU A 56 -15.47 -5.67 12.31
N ASP A 57 -15.18 -6.85 12.87
CA ASP A 57 -13.99 -7.12 13.65
C ASP A 57 -13.52 -8.56 13.41
N VAL A 58 -12.68 -8.75 12.38
CA VAL A 58 -12.30 -10.10 11.92
C VAL A 58 -10.82 -10.23 11.68
N MET A 59 -10.27 -11.40 12.00
CA MET A 59 -8.90 -11.76 11.66
C MET A 59 -8.84 -12.41 10.28
N THR A 60 -8.03 -11.86 9.38
CA THR A 60 -7.83 -12.39 8.03
C THR A 60 -6.37 -12.77 7.81
N PHE A 61 -6.05 -13.34 6.64
CA PHE A 61 -4.67 -13.57 6.23
C PHE A 61 -3.86 -12.26 6.13
N PHE A 62 -4.56 -11.14 5.96
CA PHE A 62 -4.00 -9.81 5.78
C PHE A 62 -3.89 -9.03 7.10
N GLY A 63 -4.22 -9.67 8.22
CA GLY A 63 -4.32 -9.06 9.53
C GLY A 63 -5.76 -8.80 9.95
N ARG A 64 -5.92 -8.10 11.08
CA ARG A 64 -7.24 -7.78 11.64
C ARG A 64 -7.86 -6.65 10.82
N LEU A 65 -9.12 -6.81 10.44
CA LEU A 65 -9.92 -5.79 9.79
C LEU A 65 -10.90 -5.25 10.84
N LYS A 66 -10.77 -3.96 11.14
CA LYS A 66 -11.69 -3.22 12.00
C LYS A 66 -11.73 -1.77 11.57
N PHE A 67 -12.92 -1.22 11.41
CA PHE A 67 -13.10 0.15 10.96
C PHE A 67 -13.47 1.07 12.13
N ASP A 68 -12.94 2.29 12.13
CA ASP A 68 -13.37 3.33 13.04
C ASP A 68 -14.60 4.09 12.49
N ALA A 69 -15.10 5.07 13.24
CA ALA A 69 -16.24 5.89 12.84
C ALA A 69 -16.00 6.73 11.56
N THR A 70 -14.74 6.87 11.13
CA THR A 70 -14.38 7.53 9.86
C THR A 70 -14.27 6.55 8.69
N GLY A 71 -14.44 5.24 8.95
CA GLY A 71 -14.30 4.17 7.97
C GLY A 71 -12.85 3.75 7.72
N GLN A 72 -11.89 4.17 8.56
CA GLN A 72 -10.49 3.79 8.42
C GLN A 72 -10.18 2.50 9.15
N ASN A 73 -9.33 1.65 8.55
CA ASN A 73 -8.89 0.42 9.21
C ASN A 73 -7.90 0.73 10.34
N VAL A 74 -8.31 0.44 11.58
CA VAL A 74 -7.56 0.73 12.81
C VAL A 74 -6.25 -0.05 12.91
N TYR A 75 -6.19 -1.26 12.35
CA TYR A 75 -5.03 -2.15 12.48
C TYR A 75 -4.05 -2.03 11.33
N LYS A 76 -4.30 -1.12 10.39
CA LYS A 76 -3.38 -0.87 9.27
C LYS A 76 -2.98 0.61 9.23
N PRO A 77 -2.22 1.08 10.23
CA PRO A 77 -1.78 2.46 10.25
C PRO A 77 -0.91 2.76 9.02
N MET A 78 -1.14 3.91 8.42
CA MET A 78 -0.28 4.45 7.36
C MET A 78 1.12 4.69 7.92
N LEU A 79 2.10 3.94 7.41
CA LEU A 79 3.50 4.15 7.73
C LEU A 79 4.14 5.07 6.68
N VAL A 80 5.03 5.96 7.12
CA VAL A 80 5.87 6.72 6.20
C VAL A 80 7.16 5.95 6.03
N GLU A 81 7.49 5.60 4.79
CA GLU A 81 8.75 4.97 4.44
C GLU A 81 9.64 5.91 3.63
N GLN A 82 10.94 5.86 3.87
CA GLN A 82 11.97 6.55 3.09
C GLN A 82 12.99 5.54 2.57
N ILE A 83 13.37 5.65 1.30
CA ILE A 83 14.50 4.88 0.78
C ILE A 83 15.79 5.46 1.36
N GLN A 84 16.47 4.67 2.17
CA GLN A 84 17.75 5.01 2.78
C GLN A 84 18.77 3.94 2.38
N SER A 85 19.87 4.35 1.74
CA SER A 85 20.92 3.44 1.26
C SER A 85 20.38 2.27 0.44
N GLY A 86 19.43 2.56 -0.47
CA GLY A 86 18.83 1.58 -1.38
C GLY A 86 17.78 0.65 -0.76
N ARG A 87 17.37 0.88 0.50
CA ARG A 87 16.35 0.06 1.19
C ARG A 87 15.21 0.93 1.73
N PRO A 88 13.94 0.50 1.61
CA PRO A 88 12.83 1.16 2.30
C PRO A 88 13.02 1.04 3.81
N ARG A 89 12.82 2.15 4.52
CA ARG A 89 12.85 2.20 5.98
C ARG A 89 11.67 3.00 6.49
N THR A 90 10.93 2.44 7.45
CA THR A 90 9.89 3.18 8.17
C THR A 90 10.51 4.29 9.00
N VAL A 91 10.04 5.53 8.81
CA VAL A 91 10.51 6.73 9.51
C VAL A 91 9.43 7.39 10.38
N TRP A 92 8.16 7.04 10.18
CA TRP A 92 7.04 7.51 11.00
C TRP A 92 5.89 6.48 11.00
N PRO A 93 5.13 6.32 12.11
CA PRO A 93 5.26 7.02 13.38
C PRO A 93 6.51 6.61 14.17
N LEU A 94 6.97 7.47 15.09
CA LEU A 94 8.28 7.33 15.73
C LEU A 94 8.39 6.03 16.54
N GLU A 95 7.30 5.60 17.14
CA GLU A 95 7.19 4.33 17.88
C GLU A 95 7.40 3.08 17.01
N LEU A 96 7.20 3.18 15.69
CA LEU A 96 7.39 2.10 14.72
C LEU A 96 8.58 2.36 13.78
N ALA A 97 9.32 3.45 13.97
CA ALA A 97 10.39 3.85 13.08
C ALA A 97 11.62 2.94 13.22
N GLY A 98 12.03 2.31 12.11
CA GLY A 98 13.28 1.54 12.01
C GLY A 98 14.52 2.40 11.72
N SER A 99 14.32 3.69 11.48
CA SER A 99 15.35 4.72 11.31
C SER A 99 14.75 6.13 11.41
N PRO A 100 15.50 7.14 11.84
CA PRO A 100 15.04 8.53 11.74
C PRO A 100 14.88 8.95 10.27
N ALA A 101 13.97 9.88 10.02
CA ALA A 101 13.85 10.54 8.72
C ALA A 101 15.14 11.31 8.40
N GLN A 102 15.66 11.18 7.17
CA GLN A 102 16.83 11.94 6.71
C GLN A 102 16.38 13.26 6.09
N TYR A 103 16.78 14.37 6.73
CA TYR A 103 16.57 15.74 6.28
C TYR A 103 17.84 16.60 6.54
N PRO A 104 18.27 17.49 5.62
CA PRO A 104 17.71 17.72 4.29
C PRO A 104 17.86 16.48 3.41
N VAL A 105 16.89 16.29 2.51
CA VAL A 105 16.77 15.04 1.78
C VAL A 105 17.97 14.90 0.83
N PRO A 106 18.83 13.87 0.97
CA PRO A 106 20.08 13.78 0.22
C PRO A 106 19.80 13.62 -1.29
N THR A 107 20.83 13.74 -2.14
CA THR A 107 20.66 13.55 -3.60
C THR A 107 20.13 12.15 -3.91
N TRP A 108 19.49 11.98 -5.07
CA TRP A 108 18.96 10.68 -5.49
C TRP A 108 20.04 9.59 -5.44
N ALA A 109 21.25 9.95 -5.86
CA ALA A 109 22.40 9.05 -5.86
C ALA A 109 22.73 8.45 -4.47
N VAL A 110 22.64 9.30 -3.44
CA VAL A 110 22.89 8.90 -2.05
C VAL A 110 21.73 8.07 -1.50
N ARG A 111 20.49 8.33 -1.95
CA ARG A 111 19.30 7.58 -1.51
C ARG A 111 19.31 6.15 -2.05
N THR A 112 19.62 5.97 -3.33
CA THR A 112 19.56 4.66 -4.00
C THR A 112 20.88 3.89 -3.96
N GLY A 113 21.98 4.51 -3.51
CA GLY A 113 23.31 3.89 -3.53
C GLY A 113 23.88 3.70 -4.94
N THR A 114 23.29 4.35 -5.94
CA THR A 114 23.69 4.33 -7.35
C THR A 114 24.06 5.75 -7.76
N PRO A 115 25.17 6.02 -8.49
CA PRO A 115 25.47 7.36 -8.95
C PRO A 115 24.30 7.97 -9.73
N ASP A 116 24.04 9.26 -9.55
CA ASP A 116 23.03 9.97 -10.34
C ASP A 116 23.42 9.83 -11.82
N PRO A 117 22.50 9.46 -12.73
CA PRO A 117 22.80 9.59 -14.15
C PRO A 117 23.19 11.05 -14.40
N ALA A 118 24.29 11.27 -15.12
CA ALA A 118 24.76 12.60 -15.45
C ALA A 118 23.59 13.43 -16.01
N PRO A 119 23.45 14.71 -15.59
CA PRO A 119 22.37 15.56 -16.07
C PRO A 119 22.41 15.56 -17.60
N GLN A 120 21.36 14.99 -18.21
CA GLN A 120 21.24 14.99 -19.66
C GLN A 120 21.02 16.44 -20.09
N PRO A 121 21.78 16.97 -21.06
CA PRO A 121 21.56 18.34 -21.52
C PRO A 121 20.13 18.45 -22.06
N VAL A 122 19.31 19.27 -21.39
CA VAL A 122 17.96 19.61 -21.84
C VAL A 122 18.12 20.42 -23.12
N LYS A 123 17.88 19.79 -24.28
CA LYS A 123 17.68 20.53 -25.54
C LYS A 123 16.33 21.23 -25.44
N LEU A 124 16.35 22.51 -25.08
CA LEU A 124 15.20 23.38 -25.27
C LEU A 124 14.86 23.38 -26.78
N PRO A 125 13.61 23.11 -27.19
CA PRO A 125 13.22 23.28 -28.57
C PRO A 125 13.45 24.74 -28.96
N ALA A 126 14.18 24.96 -30.06
CA ALA A 126 14.44 26.29 -30.59
C ALA A 126 13.11 27.02 -30.75
N THR A 127 12.88 28.03 -29.92
CA THR A 127 11.68 28.86 -29.99
C THR A 127 11.88 29.78 -31.17
N GLY A 128 11.51 29.30 -32.36
CA GLY A 128 11.36 30.11 -33.55
C GLY A 128 10.22 31.09 -33.31
N MET A 129 10.56 32.34 -33.02
CA MET A 129 9.67 33.49 -33.13
C MET A 129 10.40 34.54 -33.97
N PRO A 130 9.86 34.96 -35.13
CA PRO A 130 10.46 36.02 -35.92
C PRO A 130 10.22 37.35 -35.19
N VAL A 131 11.30 38.09 -34.95
CA VAL A 131 11.24 39.54 -34.75
C VAL A 131 11.58 40.18 -36.10
N GLY A 132 10.75 41.14 -36.50
CA GLY A 132 10.67 41.70 -37.87
C GLY A 132 11.88 42.50 -38.34
#